data_AF-A0A1C7LRR8-F1
#
_entry.id   AF-A0A1C7LRR8-F1
#
_cell.length_a   1.000
_cell.length_b   1.000
_cell.length_c   1.000
_cell.angle_alpha   90.00
_cell.angle_beta   90.00
_cell.angle_gamma   90.00
#
_symmetry.space_group_name_H-M   'P 1'
#
loop_
_entity.id
_entity.type
_entity.pdbx_description
1 polymer ?
#
loop_
_entity_poly.entity_id
_entity_poly.type
_entity_poly.pdbx_seq_one_letter_code
_entity_poly.pdbx_strand_id
1 'polypeptide(L)'
;MPFINAANHVQAYGQYIGQTYVSTAARTLTIFDYLLTFDVEVQCIWNAPFSGVTLLFFVNRYINVVVTVFVFLSMTIFEPSPLM
;
A
#
# COMPACT_ATOMS: atom_id res chain seq x y z
N MET A 1 14.53 32.97 16.50
CA MET A 1 14.68 32.90 15.03
C MET A 1 13.45 32.24 14.40
N PRO A 2 12.36 32.98 14.14
CA PRO A 2 11.09 32.43 13.62
C PRO A 2 11.14 31.99 12.15
N PHE A 3 12.03 32.57 11.34
CA PHE A 3 12.16 32.26 9.90
C PHE A 3 12.63 30.83 9.61
N ILE A 4 13.48 30.27 10.47
CA ILE A 4 13.95 28.88 10.35
C ILE A 4 12.80 27.89 10.56
N ASN A 5 11.92 28.15 11.52
CA ASN A 5 10.75 27.29 11.78
C ASN A 5 9.79 27.32 10.58
N ALA A 6 9.53 28.50 10.00
CA ALA A 6 8.69 28.62 8.81
C ALA A 6 9.27 27.84 7.60
N ALA A 7 10.59 27.93 7.36
CA ALA A 7 11.25 27.18 6.30
C ALA A 7 11.15 25.65 6.52
N ASN A 8 11.32 25.18 7.76
CA ASN A 8 11.20 23.76 8.10
C ASN A 8 9.80 23.21 7.82
N HIS A 9 8.76 24.01 8.10
CA HIS A 9 7.39 23.60 7.81
C HIS A 9 7.13 23.46 6.31
N VAL A 10 7.57 24.42 5.49
CA VAL A 10 7.42 24.35 4.02
C VAL A 10 8.15 23.15 3.43
N GLN A 11 9.36 22.85 3.93
CA GLN A 11 10.11 21.67 3.52
C GLN A 11 9.40 20.37 3.92
N ALA A 12 8.83 20.30 5.14
CA ALA A 12 8.08 19.15 5.62
C ALA A 12 6.83 18.87 4.75
N TYR A 13 6.11 19.91 4.33
CA TYR A 13 4.98 19.77 3.40
C TYR A 13 5.42 19.20 2.04
N GLY A 14 6.52 19.71 1.47
CA GLY A 14 7.05 19.18 0.21
C GLY A 14 7.43 17.70 0.29
N GLN A 15 8.05 17.28 1.40
CA GLN A 15 8.39 15.88 1.66
C GLN A 15 7.14 15.00 1.79
N TYR A 16 6.11 15.48 2.51
CA TYR A 16 4.85 14.76 2.71
C TYR A 16 4.13 14.45 1.39
N ILE A 17 4.02 15.45 0.50
CA ILE A 17 3.36 15.28 -0.80
C ILE A 17 4.13 14.28 -1.66
N GLY A 18 5.46 14.43 -1.74
CA GLY A 18 6.31 13.50 -2.50
C GLY A 18 6.19 12.05 -2.03
N GLN A 19 6.20 11.83 -0.71
CA GLN A 19 6.03 10.50 -0.12
C GLN A 19 4.65 9.90 -0.42
N THR A 20 3.60 10.70 -0.44
CA THR A 20 2.23 10.25 -0.70
C THR A 20 2.07 9.76 -2.15
N TYR A 21 2.57 10.50 -3.13
CA TYR A 21 2.54 10.08 -4.54
C TYR A 21 3.35 8.82 -4.78
N VAL A 22 4.61 8.77 -4.30
CA VAL A 22 5.48 7.62 -4.49
C VAL A 22 4.92 6.38 -3.80
N SER A 23 4.41 6.52 -2.57
CA SER A 23 3.82 5.39 -1.85
C SER A 23 2.54 4.89 -2.53
N THR A 24 1.71 5.78 -3.09
CA THR A 24 0.53 5.40 -3.86
C THR A 24 0.90 4.63 -5.12
N ALA A 25 1.87 5.14 -5.90
CA ALA A 25 2.35 4.45 -7.09
C ALA A 25 2.95 3.07 -6.77
N ALA A 26 3.73 2.97 -5.69
CA ALA A 26 4.30 1.70 -5.24
C ALA A 26 3.22 0.68 -4.87
N ARG A 27 2.17 1.10 -4.14
CA ARG A 27 1.05 0.22 -3.77
C ARG A 27 0.28 -0.27 -4.99
N THR A 28 0.01 0.62 -5.97
CA THR A 28 -0.64 0.24 -7.23
C THR A 28 0.18 -0.80 -7.99
N LEU A 29 1.50 -0.61 -8.06
CA LEU A 29 2.42 -1.57 -8.68
C LEU A 29 2.39 -2.91 -7.96
N THR A 30 2.40 -2.91 -6.62
CA THR A 30 2.29 -4.12 -5.81
C THR A 30 0.99 -4.88 -6.08
N ILE A 31 -0.15 -4.19 -6.16
CA ILE A 31 -1.44 -4.81 -6.52
C ILE A 31 -1.39 -5.41 -7.92
N PHE A 32 -0.80 -4.69 -8.87
CA PHE A 32 -0.64 -5.17 -10.24
C PHE A 32 0.20 -6.45 -10.33
N ASP A 33 1.33 -6.49 -9.61
CA ASP A 33 2.18 -7.68 -9.51
C ASP A 33 1.44 -8.89 -8.91
N TYR A 34 0.58 -8.65 -7.91
CA TYR A 34 -0.28 -9.70 -7.36
C TYR A 34 -1.28 -10.23 -8.40
N LEU A 35 -1.89 -9.36 -9.20
CA LEU A 35 -2.82 -9.79 -10.25
C LEU A 35 -2.13 -10.64 -11.32
N LEU A 36 -0.89 -10.30 -11.69
CA LEU A 36 -0.11 -11.04 -12.69
C LEU A 36 0.31 -12.43 -12.20
N THR A 37 0.46 -12.63 -10.91
CA THR A 37 0.92 -13.90 -10.34
C THR A 37 -0.23 -14.74 -9.76
N PHE A 38 -1.44 -14.20 -9.78
CA PHE A 38 -2.64 -14.84 -9.26
C PHE A 38 -3.03 -16.12 -10.03
N ASP A 39 -2.84 -16.16 -11.35
CA ASP A 39 -3.14 -17.34 -12.16
C ASP A 39 -2.26 -18.54 -11.74
N VAL A 40 -0.97 -18.29 -11.48
CA VAL A 40 -0.02 -19.28 -11.00
C VAL A 40 -0.35 -19.71 -9.58
N GLU A 41 -0.77 -18.79 -8.71
CA GLU A 41 -1.24 -19.13 -7.36
C GLU A 41 -2.43 -20.08 -7.40
N VAL A 42 -3.43 -19.79 -8.23
CA VAL A 42 -4.64 -20.62 -8.34
C VAL A 42 -4.27 -22.02 -8.83
N GLN A 43 -3.35 -22.12 -9.79
CA GLN A 43 -2.91 -23.42 -10.31
C GLN A 43 -2.10 -24.21 -9.27
N CYS A 44 -1.14 -23.58 -8.59
CA CYS A 44 -0.15 -24.27 -7.76
C CYS A 44 -0.53 -24.37 -6.28
N ILE A 45 -1.22 -23.37 -5.73
CA ILE A 45 -1.52 -23.27 -4.29
C ILE A 45 -2.95 -23.72 -4.01
N TRP A 46 -3.92 -23.32 -4.83
CA TRP A 46 -5.34 -23.60 -4.56
C TRP A 46 -5.74 -25.04 -4.90
N ASN A 47 -5.07 -25.67 -5.88
CA ASN A 47 -5.27 -27.08 -6.20
C ASN A 47 -4.39 -28.03 -5.36
N ALA A 48 -3.42 -27.50 -4.60
CA ALA A 48 -2.55 -28.32 -3.76
C ALA A 48 -3.25 -28.72 -2.46
N PRO A 49 -2.93 -29.90 -1.89
CA PRO A 49 -3.42 -30.28 -0.58
C PRO A 49 -3.02 -29.24 0.46
N PHE A 50 -3.98 -28.80 1.26
CA PHE A 50 -3.78 -27.74 2.25
C PHE A 50 -2.68 -28.13 3.24
N SER A 51 -1.52 -27.48 3.11
CA SER A 51 -0.33 -27.69 3.94
C SER A 51 -0.04 -26.44 4.77
N GLY A 52 0.77 -26.58 5.82
CA GLY A 52 1.27 -25.44 6.59
C GLY A 52 1.99 -24.40 5.71
N VAL A 53 2.62 -24.84 4.61
CA VAL A 53 3.25 -23.94 3.62
C VAL A 53 2.20 -23.09 2.90
N THR A 54 1.07 -23.69 2.51
CA THR A 54 -0.05 -23.00 1.89
C THR A 54 -0.63 -21.93 2.83
N LEU A 55 -0.85 -22.29 4.11
CA LEU A 55 -1.33 -21.34 5.11
C LEU A 55 -0.33 -20.20 5.33
N LEU A 56 0.96 -20.50 5.48
CA LEU A 56 2.01 -19.49 5.65
C LEU A 56 2.08 -18.54 4.45
N PHE A 57 1.95 -19.07 3.24
CA PHE A 57 1.88 -18.30 2.00
C PHE A 57 0.67 -17.35 2.01
N PHE A 58 -0.52 -17.85 2.34
CA PHE A 58 -1.74 -17.04 2.40
C PHE A 58 -1.62 -15.92 3.46
N VAL A 59 -1.13 -16.25 4.66
CA VAL A 59 -0.92 -15.28 5.74
C VAL A 59 0.08 -14.21 5.31
N ASN A 60 1.22 -14.59 4.75
CA ASN A 60 2.25 -13.63 4.36
C ASN A 60 1.78 -12.72 3.21
N ARG A 61 1.06 -13.28 2.24
CA ARG A 61 0.67 -12.58 1.02
C ARG A 61 -0.60 -11.75 1.20
N TYR A 62 -1.67 -12.34 1.72
CA TYR A 62 -2.98 -11.69 1.77
C TYR A 62 -3.10 -10.71 2.95
N ILE A 63 -2.35 -10.88 4.05
CA ILE A 63 -2.29 -9.86 5.10
C ILE A 63 -1.65 -8.57 4.56
N ASN A 64 -0.56 -8.68 3.78
CA ASN A 64 0.06 -7.50 3.16
C ASN A 64 -0.88 -6.78 2.19
N VAL A 65 -1.67 -7.53 1.40
CA VAL A 65 -2.72 -6.95 0.55
C VAL A 65 -3.77 -6.23 1.39
N VAL A 66 -4.29 -6.86 2.46
CA VAL A 66 -5.30 -6.27 3.34
C VAL A 66 -4.79 -4.99 3.99
N VAL A 67 -3.56 -4.99 4.53
CA VAL A 67 -2.94 -3.80 5.12
C VAL A 67 -2.77 -2.71 4.07
N THR A 68 -2.35 -3.07 2.86
CA THR A 68 -2.17 -2.12 1.75
C THR A 68 -3.48 -1.44 1.38
N VAL A 69 -4.55 -2.21 1.24
CA VAL A 69 -5.91 -1.71 0.95
C VAL A 69 -6.42 -0.86 2.09
N PHE A 70 -6.28 -1.30 3.34
CA PHE A 70 -6.75 -0.56 4.51
C PHE A 70 -6.08 0.81 4.63
N VAL A 71 -4.75 0.86 4.44
CA VAL A 71 -4.01 2.13 4.49
C VAL A 71 -4.37 3.02 3.30
N PHE A 72 -4.57 2.45 2.12
CA PHE A 72 -5.02 3.22 0.95
C PHE A 72 -6.40 3.86 1.20
N LEU A 73 -7.36 3.08 1.72
CA LEU A 73 -8.69 3.56 2.11
C LEU A 73 -8.59 4.63 3.21
N SER A 74 -7.73 4.46 4.21
CA SER A 74 -7.55 5.48 5.24
C SER A 74 -7.01 6.79 4.68
N MET A 75 -6.14 6.75 3.68
CA MET A 75 -5.63 7.97 3.04
C MET A 75 -6.70 8.66 2.22
N THR A 76 -7.48 7.91 1.42
CA THR A 76 -8.51 8.49 0.55
C THR A 76 -9.73 8.99 1.31
N ILE A 77 -10.08 8.35 2.44
CA ILE A 77 -11.20 8.76 3.30
C ILE A 77 -10.81 9.94 4.19
N PHE A 78 -9.54 10.05 4.58
CA PHE A 78 -9.06 11.09 5.50
C PHE A 78 -8.60 12.38 4.80
N GLU A 79 -8.31 12.37 3.50
CA GLU A 79 -8.26 13.64 2.75
C GLU A 79 -9.71 14.12 2.49
N PRO A 80 -10.19 15.20 3.16
CA PRO A 80 -11.40 15.85 2.70
C PRO A 80 -11.15 16.30 1.25
N SER A 81 -12.08 15.97 0.36
CA SER A 81 -12.08 16.45 -1.01
C SER A 81 -11.72 17.94 -1.05
N PRO A 82 -10.79 18.41 -1.90
CA PRO A 82 -10.44 19.83 -2.03
C PRO A 82 -11.59 20.78 -2.47
N LEU A 83 -12.83 20.27 -2.50
CA LEU A 83 -14.06 20.98 -2.85
C LEU A 83 -15.08 21.04 -1.69
N MET A 84 -14.63 20.90 -0.43
CA MET A 84 -15.34 21.41 0.76
C MET A 84 -14.39 22.21 1.63
#